data_AF-A0A3D4TDZ3-F1
#
_entry.id   AF-A0A3D4TDZ3-F1
#
_cell.length_a   1.000
_cell.length_b   1.000
_cell.length_c   1.000
_cell.angle_alpha   90.00
_cell.angle_beta   90.00
_cell.angle_gamma   90.00
#
_symmetry.space_group_name_H-M   'P 1'
#
loop_
_entity.id
_entity.type
_entity.pdbx_description
1 polymer ?
#
loop_
_entity_poly.entity_id
_entity_poly.type
_entity_poly.pdbx_seq_one_letter_code
_entity_poly.pdbx_strand_id
1 'polypeptide(L)' 'SLPDHPYYIDGAAAAITAAIIQANSVSQLGVITSNRVQRREILQAYQTFMALHIPDFGELRSWPVLQEVLG' A
#
# COMPACT_ATOMS: atom_id res chain seq x y z
N SER A 1 -6.27 -17.30 10.96
CA SER A 1 -6.48 -16.41 12.12
C SER A 1 -6.39 -14.97 11.63
N LEU A 2 -7.11 -14.05 12.26
CA LEU A 2 -6.90 -12.62 12.03
C LEU A 2 -5.64 -12.17 12.79
N PRO A 3 -4.94 -11.11 12.33
CA PRO A 3 -3.83 -10.53 13.09
C PRO A 3 -4.31 -9.99 14.44
N ASP A 4 -3.48 -10.14 15.49
CA ASP A 4 -3.78 -9.63 16.85
C ASP A 4 -3.60 -8.11 16.98
N HIS A 5 -3.48 -7.39 15.85
CA HIS A 5 -3.41 -5.94 15.80
C HIS A 5 -4.46 -5.38 14.82
N PRO A 6 -4.97 -4.16 15.04
CA PRO A 6 -6.02 -3.59 14.20
C PRO A 6 -5.53 -3.14 12.81
N TYR A 7 -4.22 -2.99 12.60
CA TYR A 7 -3.65 -2.42 11.38
C TYR A 7 -3.32 -3.49 10.33
N TYR A 8 -4.33 -4.07 9.70
CA TYR A 8 -4.14 -5.02 8.60
C TYR A 8 -5.02 -4.67 7.40
N ILE A 9 -4.61 -5.14 6.23
CA ILE A 9 -5.42 -5.13 5.00
C ILE A 9 -5.98 -6.53 4.76
N ASP A 10 -7.15 -6.61 4.15
CA ASP A 10 -7.78 -7.86 3.75
C ASP A 10 -8.33 -7.79 2.31
N GLY A 11 -9.02 -8.85 1.88
CA GLY A 11 -9.72 -8.91 0.60
C GLY A 11 -8.87 -8.49 -0.60
N ALA A 12 -9.37 -7.53 -1.37
CA ALA A 12 -8.74 -7.06 -2.60
C ALA A 12 -7.41 -6.34 -2.35
N ALA A 13 -7.31 -5.53 -1.29
CA ALA A 13 -6.08 -4.83 -0.95
C ALA A 13 -4.96 -5.82 -0.61
N ALA A 14 -5.26 -6.84 0.21
CA ALA A 14 -4.32 -7.90 0.54
C ALA A 14 -3.88 -8.70 -0.70
N ALA A 15 -4.80 -9.03 -1.61
CA ALA A 15 -4.48 -9.74 -2.84
C ALA A 15 -3.55 -8.92 -3.77
N ILE A 16 -3.80 -7.61 -3.90
CA ILE A 16 -2.97 -6.70 -4.69
C ILE A 16 -1.58 -6.57 -4.05
N THR A 17 -1.50 -6.38 -2.73
CA THR A 17 -0.23 -6.34 -2.00
C THR A 17 0.56 -7.63 -2.17
N ALA A 18 -0.10 -8.80 -2.10
CA ALA A 18 0.54 -10.08 -2.34
C ALA A 18 1.12 -10.19 -3.76
N ALA A 19 0.40 -9.68 -4.78
CA ALA A 19 0.89 -9.64 -6.15
C ALA A 19 2.10 -8.69 -6.31
N ILE A 20 2.09 -7.54 -5.64
CA ILE A 20 3.22 -6.59 -5.61
C ILE A 20 4.46 -7.27 -5.01
N ILE A 21 4.31 -7.95 -3.88
CA ILE A 21 5.42 -8.65 -3.20
C ILE A 21 6.01 -9.76 -4.08
N GLN A 22 5.16 -10.45 -4.86
CA GLN A 22 5.58 -11.54 -5.75
C GLN A 22 6.19 -11.05 -7.07
N ALA A 23 6.03 -9.77 -7.42
CA ALA A 23 6.57 -9.22 -8.65
C ALA A 23 8.10 -9.08 -8.54
N ASN A 24 8.81 -9.69 -9.47
CA ASN A 24 10.28 -9.68 -9.54
C ASN A 24 10.81 -8.76 -10.66
N SER A 25 9.93 -8.05 -11.37
CA SER A 25 10.29 -7.09 -12.40
C SER A 25 9.29 -5.93 -12.49
N VAL A 26 9.75 -4.80 -13.03
CA VAL A 26 8.88 -3.64 -13.29
C VAL A 26 7.75 -3.97 -14.27
N SER A 27 8.01 -4.83 -15.26
CA SER A 27 6.98 -5.28 -16.20
C SER A 27 5.85 -6.07 -15.52
N GLN A 28 6.15 -6.87 -14.51
CA GLN A 28 5.15 -7.58 -13.72
C GLN A 28 4.34 -6.64 -12.83
N LEU A 29 4.93 -5.55 -12.34
CA LEU A 29 4.17 -4.51 -11.64
C LEU A 29 3.16 -3.83 -12.57
N GLY A 30 3.54 -3.60 -13.84
CA GLY A 30 2.67 -2.94 -14.82
C GLY A 30 1.39 -3.68 -15.19
N VAL A 31 1.30 -4.99 -14.91
CA VAL A 31 0.07 -5.78 -15.16
C VAL A 31 -0.86 -5.87 -13.95
N ILE A 32 -0.42 -5.40 -12.76
CA ILE A 32 -1.25 -5.37 -11.56
C ILE A 32 -2.28 -4.25 -11.70
N THR A 33 -3.55 -4.61 -11.66
CA THR A 33 -4.65 -3.65 -11.77
C THR A 33 -5.18 -3.27 -10.39
N SER A 34 -5.51 -1.98 -10.23
CA SER A 34 -6.19 -1.46 -9.05
C SER A 34 -7.05 -0.27 -9.44
N ASN A 35 -8.21 -0.15 -8.80
CA ASN A 35 -9.01 1.06 -8.88
C ASN A 35 -8.52 2.13 -7.88
N ARG A 36 -9.03 3.36 -8.00
CA ARG A 36 -8.63 4.49 -7.16
C ARG A 36 -8.85 4.25 -5.66
N VAL A 37 -9.92 3.54 -5.29
CA VAL A 37 -10.24 3.24 -3.88
C VAL A 37 -9.24 2.26 -3.31
N GLN A 38 -8.99 1.14 -4.00
CA GLN A 38 -8.02 0.12 -3.61
C GLN A 38 -6.61 0.71 -3.49
N ARG A 39 -6.22 1.55 -4.43
CA ARG A 39 -4.91 2.19 -4.42
C ARG A 39 -4.73 3.11 -3.21
N ARG A 40 -5.75 3.91 -2.88
CA ARG A 40 -5.75 4.75 -1.68
C ARG A 40 -5.61 3.92 -0.41
N GLU A 41 -6.37 2.83 -0.32
CA GLU A 41 -6.36 1.92 0.82
C GLU A 41 -4.97 1.29 1.03
N ILE A 42 -4.37 0.75 -0.03
CA ILE A 42 -3.04 0.13 0.01
C ILE A 42 -1.97 1.14 0.43
N LEU A 43 -2.00 2.35 -0.16
CA LEU A 43 -1.03 3.40 0.17
C LEU A 43 -1.13 3.85 1.63
N GLN A 44 -2.36 4.01 2.13
CA GLN A 44 -2.59 4.37 3.53
C GLN A 44 -2.06 3.27 4.47
N ALA A 45 -2.32 2.00 4.14
CA ALA A 45 -1.84 0.87 4.93
C ALA A 45 -0.31 0.79 4.96
N TYR A 46 0.36 1.02 3.83
CA TYR A 46 1.83 1.03 3.77
C TYR A 46 2.42 2.19 4.57
N GLN A 47 1.79 3.38 4.51
CA GLN A 47 2.21 4.50 5.33
C GLN A 47 2.07 4.19 6.82
N THR A 48 0.95 3.62 7.25
CA THR A 48 0.74 3.18 8.63
C THR A 48 1.77 2.13 9.03
N PHE A 49 2.03 1.13 8.19
CA PHE A 49 3.04 0.13 8.45
C PHE A 49 4.43 0.76 8.65
N MET A 50 4.85 1.65 7.75
CA MET A 50 6.15 2.32 7.86
C MET A 50 6.25 3.19 9.11
N ALA A 51 5.22 3.97 9.43
CA ALA A 51 5.19 4.80 10.64
C ALA A 51 5.29 3.98 11.95
N LEU A 52 4.74 2.76 11.96
CA LEU A 52 4.80 1.87 13.12
C LEU A 52 6.14 1.14 13.28
N HIS A 53 6.89 0.92 12.18
CA HIS A 53 8.06 0.04 12.19
C HIS A 53 9.39 0.76 11.93
N ILE A 54 9.38 1.97 11.37
CA ILE A 54 10.57 2.75 11.05
C ILE A 54 10.65 3.93 12.01
N PRO A 55 11.66 3.99 12.91
CA PRO A 55 11.86 5.12 13.82
C PRO A 55 12.01 6.44 13.06
N ASP A 56 11.43 7.52 13.59
CA ASP A 56 11.41 8.86 12.99
C ASP A 56 10.84 8.91 11.56
N PHE A 57 10.08 7.89 11.15
CA PHE A 57 9.30 7.95 9.93
C PHE A 57 8.17 8.95 10.11
N GLY A 58 8.45 10.20 9.72
CA GLY A 58 7.44 11.24 9.61
C GLY A 58 6.40 10.90 8.54
N GLU A 59 5.54 11.84 8.21
CA GLU A 59 4.70 11.67 7.03
C GLU A 59 5.60 11.51 5.80
N LEU A 60 5.25 10.56 4.92
CA LEU A 60 5.74 10.62 3.54
C LEU A 60 5.56 12.07 3.08
N ARG A 61 6.62 12.75 2.63
CA ARG A 61 6.57 14.13 2.11
C ARG A 61 5.75 14.25 0.81
N SER A 62 4.71 13.45 0.66
CA SER A 62 4.13 13.12 -0.61
C SER A 62 2.64 13.45 -0.63
N TRP A 63 2.26 14.61 -0.08
CA TRP A 63 1.02 15.26 -0.50
C TRP A 63 0.97 15.41 -2.04
N PRO A 64 2.08 15.74 -2.73
CA PRO A 64 2.12 15.73 -4.19
C PRO A 64 1.90 14.34 -4.84
N VAL A 65 2.53 13.27 -4.31
CA VAL A 65 2.36 11.90 -4.88
C VAL A 65 0.96 11.37 -4.59
N LEU A 66 0.42 11.64 -3.40
CA LEU A 66 -0.97 11.31 -3.08
C LEU A 66 -1.94 12.10 -3.95
N GLN A 67 -1.67 13.37 -4.26
CA GLN A 67 -2.48 14.15 -5.22
C GLN A 67 -2.37 13.65 -6.67
N GLU A 68 -1.19 13.19 -7.11
CA GLU A 68 -1.00 12.68 -8.48
C GLU A 68 -1.64 11.29 -8.67
N VAL A 69 -1.67 10.50 -7.62
CA VAL A 69 -2.25 9.14 -7.62
C VAL A 69 -3.76 9.13 -7.33
N LEU A 70 -4.24 10.12 -6.58
CA LEU A 70 -5.65 10.34 -6.26
C LEU A 70 -6.30 11.44 -7.12
N GLY A 71 -5.60 12.12 -8.01
CA GLY A 71 -6.18 12.96 -9.06
C GLY A 71 -6.79 12.10 -10.16
#